data_AF-A0AA39TY14-F1
#
_entry.id   AF-A0AA39TY14-F1
#
_cell.length_a   1.000
_cell.length_b   1.000
_cell.length_c   1.000
_cell.angle_alpha   90.00
_cell.angle_beta   90.00
_cell.angle_gamma   90.00
#
_symmetry.space_group_name_H-M   'P 1'
#
loop_
_entity.id
_entity.type
_entity.pdbx_description
1 polymer ?
#
loop_
_entity_poly.entity_id
_entity_poly.type
_entity_poly.pdbx_seq_one_letter_code
_entity_poly.pdbx_strand_id
1 'polypeptide(L)'
;MSLETIALLDKLSYEPSSDVLISVGDIVAKGPHSGSTKVLSYMASNNVTAVRGNHDQKVIEWRAWLNWIHSLPGGSQFLQETQDKWDKAQHRGDIDIEDWVEKQTKLDKANSAWWKKIPDGWKLFGDHFEIAHTMSDKEFDYMVSRPLKLHVPSAHAYLAHAGILASDPHYKPSHKKQPLARVPVIPPGARPSSNKLPILRRLQELAVLTKIPQNLDPWVTLNIRGVLKNREVTRGKDGTPWSELYNKDVDMCEGFEQSIHTTKNSEVLPCHPATVIYGHAASRGLDVKRWSIGIDSGCVYGNRLTALVLGGKNSHIDFIDDDDVKRDTDDDDDDDRHVTSRSVVPFGDRGRGEIVSVSCE
;
A
#
# COMPACT_ATOMS: atom_id res chain seq x y z
N MET A 1 5.57 -5.59 18.95
CA MET A 1 5.32 -6.23 17.64
C MET A 1 4.29 -7.35 17.81
N SER A 2 3.57 -7.71 16.75
CA SER A 2 2.74 -8.93 16.72
C SER A 2 3.65 -10.18 16.61
N LEU A 3 3.10 -11.37 16.87
CA LEU A 3 3.86 -12.63 16.81
C LEU A 3 4.33 -12.91 15.37
N GLU A 4 3.49 -12.64 14.39
CA GLU A 4 3.75 -12.88 12.96
C GLU A 4 4.82 -11.92 12.44
N THR A 5 4.80 -10.67 12.89
CA THR A 5 5.84 -9.68 12.53
C THR A 5 7.19 -10.11 13.09
N ILE A 6 7.24 -10.56 14.35
CA ILE A 6 8.47 -11.08 14.97
C ILE A 6 8.96 -12.30 14.19
N ALA A 7 8.09 -13.27 13.95
CA ALA A 7 8.42 -14.50 13.21
C ALA A 7 8.99 -14.20 11.81
N LEU A 8 8.43 -13.21 11.09
CA LEU A 8 8.93 -12.83 9.78
C LEU A 8 10.32 -12.18 9.86
N LEU A 9 10.51 -11.23 10.78
CA LEU A 9 11.79 -10.53 10.96
C LEU A 9 12.89 -11.49 11.44
N ASP A 10 12.58 -12.42 12.34
CA ASP A 10 13.50 -13.47 12.80
C ASP A 10 13.91 -14.39 11.65
N LYS A 11 12.92 -14.82 10.83
CA LYS A 11 13.17 -15.65 9.64
C LYS A 11 14.05 -14.95 8.59
N LEU A 12 13.94 -13.62 8.52
CA LEU A 12 14.78 -12.78 7.66
C LEU A 12 16.16 -12.50 8.27
N SER A 13 16.35 -12.81 9.56
CA SER A 13 17.52 -12.35 10.32
C SER A 13 17.71 -10.83 10.19
N TYR A 14 16.61 -10.08 10.31
CA TYR A 14 16.57 -8.64 10.14
C TYR A 14 17.39 -7.92 11.20
N GLU A 15 18.33 -7.08 10.76
CA GLU A 15 19.19 -6.28 11.62
C GLU A 15 18.99 -4.78 11.38
N PRO A 16 18.37 -4.03 12.32
CA PRO A 16 18.09 -2.60 12.14
C PRO A 16 19.33 -1.73 11.85
N SER A 17 20.53 -2.19 12.19
CA SER A 17 21.78 -1.48 11.93
C SER A 17 22.28 -1.59 10.48
N SER A 18 21.86 -2.59 9.73
CA SER A 18 22.28 -2.81 8.34
C SER A 18 21.13 -2.83 7.34
N ASP A 19 19.92 -3.10 7.81
CA ASP A 19 18.78 -3.39 6.95
C ASP A 19 17.73 -2.28 7.02
N VAL A 20 17.09 -2.02 5.89
CA VAL A 20 16.01 -1.05 5.79
C VAL A 20 14.68 -1.80 5.70
N LEU A 21 13.83 -1.64 6.72
CA LEU A 21 12.47 -2.14 6.71
C LEU A 21 11.51 -1.07 6.17
N ILE A 22 10.69 -1.45 5.19
CA ILE A 22 9.64 -0.58 4.64
C ILE A 22 8.30 -1.32 4.64
N SER A 23 7.28 -0.75 5.31
CA SER A 23 5.91 -1.27 5.27
C SER A 23 5.10 -0.69 4.10
N VAL A 24 4.25 -1.52 3.49
CA VAL A 24 3.29 -1.13 2.43
C VAL A 24 1.97 -0.57 2.99
N GLY A 25 1.91 -0.25 4.28
CA GLY A 25 0.74 0.36 4.93
C GLY A 25 -0.25 -0.67 5.47
N ASP A 26 -1.37 -0.16 5.99
CA ASP A 26 -2.32 -0.93 6.82
C ASP A 26 -1.60 -1.60 8.00
N ILE A 27 -0.89 -0.76 8.76
CA ILE A 27 -0.12 -1.14 9.96
C ILE A 27 -1.06 -1.59 11.09
N VAL A 28 -2.28 -1.04 11.09
CA VAL A 28 -3.27 -1.22 12.16
C VAL A 28 -4.64 -1.60 11.59
N ALA A 29 -5.52 -2.05 12.51
CA ALA A 29 -6.88 -2.53 12.27
C ALA A 29 -6.94 -3.94 11.66
N LYS A 30 -8.15 -4.51 11.56
CA LYS A 30 -8.49 -5.84 11.01
C LYS A 30 -8.01 -7.05 11.82
N GLY A 31 -6.97 -6.92 12.63
CA GLY A 31 -6.57 -7.89 13.65
C GLY A 31 -7.03 -7.50 15.06
N PRO A 32 -6.64 -8.25 16.10
CA PRO A 32 -6.92 -7.90 17.49
C PRO A 32 -6.35 -6.52 17.84
N HIS A 33 -7.11 -5.72 18.60
CA HIS A 33 -6.70 -4.37 19.02
C HIS A 33 -5.30 -4.35 19.67
N SER A 34 -5.02 -5.31 20.56
CA SER A 34 -3.70 -5.45 21.19
C SER A 34 -2.57 -5.71 20.20
N GLY A 35 -2.86 -6.39 19.09
CA GLY A 35 -1.91 -6.63 18.00
C GLY A 35 -1.59 -5.32 17.27
N SER A 36 -2.62 -4.58 16.86
CA SER A 36 -2.51 -3.27 16.22
C SER A 36 -1.65 -2.31 17.05
N THR A 37 -1.94 -2.17 18.35
CA THR A 37 -1.17 -1.28 19.23
C THR A 37 0.29 -1.74 19.36
N LYS A 38 0.55 -3.04 19.54
CA LYS A 38 1.93 -3.57 19.63
C LYS A 38 2.74 -3.38 18.35
N VAL A 39 2.13 -3.45 17.17
CA VAL A 39 2.80 -3.19 15.89
C VAL A 39 3.06 -1.69 15.77
N LEU A 40 2.04 -0.85 16.00
CA LEU A 40 2.16 0.60 15.91
C LEU A 40 3.25 1.16 16.85
N SER A 41 3.26 0.74 18.13
CA SER A 41 4.27 1.19 19.08
C SER A 41 5.69 0.83 18.65
N TYR A 42 5.89 -0.35 18.05
CA TYR A 42 7.20 -0.75 17.53
C TYR A 42 7.61 0.10 16.32
N MET A 43 6.71 0.27 15.36
CA MET A 43 6.93 1.07 14.16
C MET A 43 7.29 2.52 14.52
N ALA A 44 6.53 3.13 15.43
CA ALA A 44 6.75 4.49 15.90
C ALA A 44 8.03 4.64 16.74
N SER A 45 8.35 3.67 17.60
CA SER A 45 9.54 3.73 18.46
C SER A 45 10.85 3.57 17.68
N ASN A 46 10.81 2.85 16.56
CA ASN A 46 11.97 2.63 15.69
C ASN A 46 11.95 3.52 14.42
N ASN A 47 10.94 4.39 14.28
CA ASN A 47 10.72 5.23 13.10
C ASN A 47 10.80 4.45 11.77
N VAL A 48 10.19 3.26 11.74
CA VAL A 48 10.22 2.36 10.57
C VAL A 48 9.60 3.08 9.36
N THR A 49 10.24 2.98 8.19
CA THR A 49 9.70 3.61 6.98
C THR A 49 8.40 2.90 6.57
N ALA A 50 7.39 3.65 6.17
CA ALA A 50 6.13 3.08 5.68
C ALA A 50 5.44 4.03 4.71
N VAL A 51 4.63 3.47 3.80
CA VAL A 51 3.54 4.23 3.17
C VAL A 51 2.26 4.07 4.00
N ARG A 52 1.38 5.06 3.94
CA ARG A 52 0.09 5.01 4.63
C ARG A 52 -0.91 4.15 3.85
N GLY A 53 -1.62 3.26 4.55
CA GLY A 53 -2.76 2.52 4.01
C GLY A 53 -4.12 3.12 4.32
N ASN A 54 -5.18 2.55 3.76
CA ASN A 54 -6.53 3.10 3.93
C ASN A 54 -7.05 2.90 5.37
N HIS A 55 -6.63 1.84 6.06
CA HIS A 55 -6.92 1.65 7.47
C HIS A 55 -6.15 2.66 8.33
N ASP A 56 -4.88 2.89 8.02
CA ASP A 56 -4.05 3.89 8.72
C ASP A 56 -4.64 5.29 8.60
N GLN A 57 -5.05 5.68 7.37
CA GLN A 57 -5.69 6.95 7.10
C GLN A 57 -6.97 7.11 7.92
N LYS A 58 -7.76 6.05 8.06
CA LYS A 58 -9.00 6.08 8.83
C LYS A 58 -8.77 6.28 10.33
N VAL A 59 -7.72 5.69 10.89
CA VAL A 59 -7.33 5.92 12.30
C VAL A 59 -6.88 7.36 12.52
N ILE A 60 -6.08 7.92 11.60
CA ILE A 60 -5.65 9.34 11.68
C ILE A 60 -6.87 10.28 11.69
N GLU A 61 -7.84 10.02 10.81
CA GLU A 61 -9.09 10.78 10.75
C GLU A 61 -9.87 10.68 12.06
N TRP A 62 -9.99 9.48 12.64
CA TRP A 62 -10.62 9.28 13.95
C TRP A 62 -9.91 10.02 15.07
N ARG A 63 -8.58 10.01 15.10
CA ARG A 63 -7.80 10.74 16.11
C ARG A 63 -8.00 12.24 15.98
N ALA A 64 -8.01 12.77 14.75
CA ALA A 64 -8.30 14.18 14.50
C ALA A 64 -9.73 14.56 14.95
N TRP A 65 -10.71 13.69 14.69
CA TRP A 65 -12.09 13.88 15.16
C TRP A 65 -12.18 13.87 16.69
N LEU A 66 -11.53 12.91 17.36
CA LEU A 66 -11.47 12.84 18.82
C LEU A 66 -10.87 14.12 19.42
N ASN A 67 -9.73 14.58 18.88
CA ASN A 67 -9.11 15.83 19.31
C ASN A 67 -10.06 17.02 19.16
N TRP A 68 -10.80 17.09 18.05
CA TRP A 68 -11.81 18.13 17.85
C TRP A 68 -12.94 18.03 18.87
N ILE A 69 -13.51 16.85 19.10
CA ILE A 69 -14.59 16.68 20.09
C ILE A 69 -14.12 17.05 21.49
N HIS A 70 -12.94 16.62 21.91
CA HIS A 70 -12.37 17.00 23.21
C HIS A 70 -12.14 18.51 23.35
N SER A 71 -11.89 19.23 22.25
CA SER A 71 -11.71 20.68 22.30
C SER A 71 -13.02 21.48 22.48
N LEU A 72 -14.18 20.86 22.23
CA LEU A 72 -15.48 21.50 22.35
C LEU A 72 -16.03 21.41 23.78
N PRO A 73 -16.64 22.49 24.33
CA PRO A 73 -17.29 22.44 25.63
C PRO A 73 -18.34 21.32 25.69
N GLY A 74 -18.21 20.41 26.67
CA GLY A 74 -19.09 19.26 26.85
C GLY A 74 -18.76 18.03 25.98
N GLY A 75 -17.80 18.11 25.06
CA GLY A 75 -17.46 17.00 24.17
C GLY A 75 -16.83 15.82 24.89
N SER A 76 -15.90 16.07 25.82
CA SER A 76 -15.32 15.02 26.67
C SER A 76 -16.37 14.33 27.55
N GLN A 77 -17.33 15.10 28.09
CA GLN A 77 -18.42 14.54 28.88
C GLN A 77 -19.32 13.63 28.01
N PHE A 78 -19.70 14.10 26.81
CA PHE A 78 -20.47 13.30 25.87
C PHE A 78 -19.77 11.98 25.53
N LEU A 79 -18.47 12.03 25.18
CA LEU A 79 -17.71 10.82 24.84
C LEU A 79 -17.64 9.85 26.02
N GLN A 80 -17.32 10.35 27.22
CA GLN A 80 -17.21 9.50 28.41
C GLN A 80 -18.54 8.86 28.79
N GLU A 81 -19.63 9.64 28.83
CA GLU A 81 -20.96 9.10 29.12
C GLU A 81 -21.42 8.08 28.07
N THR A 82 -21.05 8.29 26.81
CA THR A 82 -21.40 7.38 25.71
C THR A 82 -20.58 6.10 25.76
N GLN A 83 -19.28 6.19 26.06
CA GLN A 83 -18.41 5.04 26.31
C GLN A 83 -18.95 4.21 27.49
N ASP A 84 -19.30 4.83 28.61
CA ASP A 84 -19.86 4.12 29.77
C ASP A 84 -21.15 3.35 29.43
N LYS A 85 -21.99 3.92 28.54
CA LYS A 85 -23.18 3.24 28.04
C LYS A 85 -22.82 2.07 27.13
N TRP A 86 -21.81 2.24 26.28
CA TRP A 86 -21.33 1.21 25.37
C TRP A 86 -20.73 0.03 26.13
N ASP A 87 -19.83 0.30 27.08
CA ASP A 87 -19.20 -0.72 27.92
C ASP A 87 -20.28 -1.54 28.65
N LYS A 88 -21.28 -0.89 29.25
CA LYS A 88 -22.42 -1.59 29.89
C LYS A 88 -23.24 -2.43 28.92
N ALA A 89 -23.34 -2.02 27.66
CA ALA A 89 -24.07 -2.74 26.64
C ALA A 89 -23.30 -4.01 26.22
N GLN A 90 -21.99 -3.90 25.96
CA GLN A 90 -21.13 -5.02 25.61
C GLN A 90 -21.12 -6.12 26.69
N HIS A 91 -21.18 -5.74 27.97
CA HIS A 91 -21.25 -6.72 29.07
C HIS A 91 -22.56 -7.53 29.11
N ARG A 92 -23.63 -7.08 28.43
CA ARG A 92 -24.96 -7.73 28.46
C ARG A 92 -25.19 -8.72 27.34
N GLY A 93 -24.23 -8.92 26.45
CA GLY A 93 -24.29 -9.89 25.36
C GLY A 93 -23.65 -9.39 24.07
N ASP A 94 -23.75 -10.19 23.02
CA ASP A 94 -23.26 -9.86 21.69
C ASP A 94 -24.21 -8.82 21.05
N ILE A 95 -23.83 -7.55 21.14
CA ILE A 95 -24.58 -6.44 20.57
C ILE A 95 -23.78 -5.93 19.39
N ASP A 96 -24.40 -5.97 18.20
CA ASP A 96 -23.83 -5.32 17.03
C ASP A 96 -23.67 -3.81 17.29
N ILE A 97 -22.46 -3.33 17.04
CA ILE A 97 -22.04 -1.97 17.36
C ILE A 97 -22.76 -0.93 16.52
N GLU A 98 -23.03 -1.23 15.25
CA GLU A 98 -23.71 -0.30 14.34
C GLU A 98 -25.16 -0.16 14.74
N ASP A 99 -25.83 -1.28 14.99
CA ASP A 99 -27.19 -1.32 15.51
C ASP A 99 -27.30 -0.54 16.83
N TRP A 100 -26.32 -0.69 17.72
CA TRP A 100 -26.31 0.01 18.99
C TRP A 100 -26.13 1.51 18.81
N VAL A 101 -25.15 1.95 18.01
CA VAL A 101 -24.89 3.37 17.73
C VAL A 101 -26.10 4.01 17.04
N GLU A 102 -26.74 3.33 16.09
CA GLU A 102 -27.93 3.81 15.41
C GLU A 102 -29.10 3.98 16.39
N LYS A 103 -29.31 2.99 17.28
CA LYS A 103 -30.32 3.07 18.35
C LYS A 103 -30.04 4.23 19.30
N GLN A 104 -28.79 4.42 19.75
CA GLN A 104 -28.44 5.52 20.65
C GLN A 104 -28.65 6.89 20.00
N THR A 105 -28.27 7.05 18.72
CA THR A 105 -28.50 8.28 17.96
C THR A 105 -29.98 8.66 17.92
N LYS A 106 -30.88 7.67 17.89
CA LYS A 106 -32.34 7.88 17.92
C LYS A 106 -32.86 8.16 19.33
N LEU A 107 -32.34 7.50 20.35
CA LEU A 107 -32.85 7.56 21.74
C LEU A 107 -32.31 8.77 22.52
N ASP A 108 -31.04 9.11 22.38
CA ASP A 108 -30.39 10.17 23.16
C ASP A 108 -30.63 11.55 22.51
N LYS A 109 -31.87 12.03 22.65
CA LYS A 109 -32.29 13.33 22.10
C LYS A 109 -31.55 14.51 22.72
N ALA A 110 -31.15 14.39 23.99
CA ALA A 110 -30.40 15.42 24.71
C ALA A 110 -29.04 15.67 24.03
N ASN A 111 -28.37 14.60 23.56
CA ASN A 111 -27.10 14.70 22.86
C ASN A 111 -27.22 14.67 21.33
N SER A 112 -28.39 14.94 20.76
CA SER A 112 -28.61 14.85 19.29
C SER A 112 -27.65 15.71 18.46
N ALA A 113 -27.18 16.84 19.00
CA ALA A 113 -26.17 17.67 18.35
C ALA A 113 -24.78 17.02 18.31
N TRP A 114 -24.45 16.19 19.30
CA TRP A 114 -23.18 15.44 19.34
C TRP A 114 -23.20 14.25 18.39
N TRP A 115 -24.30 13.49 18.36
CA TRP A 115 -24.45 12.36 17.43
C TRP A 115 -24.31 12.80 15.96
N LYS A 116 -24.82 13.99 15.61
CA LYS A 116 -24.66 14.59 14.26
C LYS A 116 -23.23 15.00 13.90
N LYS A 117 -22.30 15.04 14.87
CA LYS A 117 -20.89 15.35 14.61
C LYS A 117 -20.07 14.13 14.19
N ILE A 118 -20.60 12.92 14.39
CA ILE A 118 -19.98 11.69 13.90
C ILE A 118 -20.20 11.67 12.37
N PRO A 119 -19.14 11.59 11.55
CA PRO A 119 -19.32 11.61 10.10
C PRO A 119 -20.03 10.36 9.59
N ASP A 120 -20.74 10.49 8.48
CA ASP A 120 -21.50 9.38 7.88
C ASP A 120 -20.60 8.19 7.56
N GLY A 121 -21.06 6.98 7.91
CA GLY A 121 -20.34 5.72 7.69
C GLY A 121 -19.17 5.46 8.64
N TRP A 122 -18.95 6.32 9.64
CA TRP A 122 -17.98 6.08 10.69
C TRP A 122 -18.59 5.26 11.82
N LYS A 123 -17.87 4.23 12.28
CA LYS A 123 -18.29 3.32 13.36
C LYS A 123 -17.68 3.75 14.69
N LEU A 124 -18.40 4.54 15.48
CA LEU A 124 -17.99 4.92 16.83
C LEU A 124 -17.82 3.65 17.69
N PHE A 125 -16.76 3.58 18.51
CA PHE A 125 -16.35 2.39 19.27
C PHE A 125 -15.90 1.18 18.44
N GLY A 126 -15.83 1.33 17.12
CA GLY A 126 -15.28 0.32 16.22
C GLY A 126 -13.75 0.27 16.30
N ASP A 127 -13.16 -0.73 15.65
CA ASP A 127 -11.71 -0.98 15.68
C ASP A 127 -10.85 0.28 15.40
N HIS A 128 -11.16 1.03 14.33
CA HIS A 128 -10.43 2.27 14.03
C HIS A 128 -10.58 3.35 15.09
N PHE A 129 -11.77 3.47 15.71
CA PHE A 129 -12.02 4.42 16.78
C PHE A 129 -11.21 4.03 18.01
N GLU A 130 -11.25 2.76 18.41
CA GLU A 130 -10.56 2.28 19.60
C GLU A 130 -9.05 2.49 19.47
N ILE A 131 -8.47 2.14 18.31
CA ILE A 131 -7.04 2.39 18.05
C ILE A 131 -6.71 3.89 18.17
N ALA A 132 -7.53 4.75 17.57
CA ALA A 132 -7.34 6.20 17.64
C ALA A 132 -7.55 6.78 19.05
N HIS A 133 -8.44 6.18 19.84
CA HIS A 133 -8.72 6.58 21.21
C HIS A 133 -7.55 6.22 22.14
N THR A 134 -6.98 5.03 21.99
CA THR A 134 -5.90 4.53 22.86
C THR A 134 -4.49 4.91 22.44
N MET A 135 -4.27 5.35 21.20
CA MET A 135 -2.93 5.71 20.72
C MET A 135 -2.35 6.94 21.44
N SER A 136 -1.03 6.94 21.59
CA SER A 136 -0.28 8.09 22.07
C SER A 136 -0.10 9.17 20.99
N ASP A 137 0.21 10.40 21.40
CA ASP A 137 0.50 11.49 20.46
C ASP A 137 1.72 11.20 19.58
N LYS A 138 2.74 10.51 20.12
CA LYS A 138 3.92 10.08 19.35
C LYS A 138 3.56 9.10 18.23
N GLU A 139 2.64 8.16 18.51
CA GLU A 139 2.16 7.22 17.50
C GLU A 139 1.30 7.90 16.45
N PHE A 140 0.47 8.86 16.85
CA PHE A 140 -0.29 9.70 15.93
C PHE A 140 0.63 10.52 15.00
N ASP A 141 1.62 11.22 15.57
CA ASP A 141 2.61 11.99 14.81
C ASP A 141 3.39 11.10 13.84
N TYR A 142 3.77 9.90 14.28
CA TYR A 142 4.38 8.89 13.42
C TYR A 142 3.48 8.57 12.22
N MET A 143 2.20 8.24 12.43
CA MET A 143 1.27 7.91 11.34
C MET A 143 1.03 9.08 10.38
N VAL A 144 0.87 10.30 10.92
CA VAL A 144 0.70 11.52 10.12
C VAL A 144 1.93 11.81 9.27
N SER A 145 3.13 11.50 9.76
CA SER A 145 4.38 11.69 9.02
C SER A 145 4.60 10.67 7.89
N ARG A 146 3.86 9.55 7.86
CA ARG A 146 4.02 8.54 6.78
C ARG A 146 3.43 9.06 5.46
N PRO A 147 4.19 9.05 4.36
CA PRO A 147 3.72 9.51 3.06
C PRO A 147 2.74 8.53 2.42
N LEU A 148 1.99 9.00 1.42
CA LEU A 148 1.10 8.13 0.63
C LEU A 148 1.87 7.26 -0.37
N LYS A 149 3.02 7.75 -0.84
CA LYS A 149 3.88 7.10 -1.84
C LYS A 149 5.35 7.31 -1.48
N LEU A 150 6.18 6.33 -1.78
CA LEU A 150 7.64 6.47 -1.77
C LEU A 150 8.18 6.21 -3.16
N HIS A 151 9.16 7.02 -3.56
CA HIS A 151 9.95 6.81 -4.78
C HIS A 151 11.36 6.43 -4.36
N VAL A 152 11.86 5.31 -4.89
CA VAL A 152 13.20 4.78 -4.62
C VAL A 152 14.00 4.81 -5.92
N PRO A 153 14.66 5.94 -6.26
CA PRO A 153 15.32 6.10 -7.55
C PRO A 153 16.46 5.10 -7.80
N SER A 154 17.17 4.67 -6.75
CA SER A 154 18.25 3.69 -6.86
C SER A 154 17.77 2.30 -7.25
N ALA A 155 16.52 1.98 -6.93
CA ALA A 155 15.86 0.71 -7.26
C ALA A 155 14.91 0.83 -8.46
N HIS A 156 14.72 2.04 -8.99
CA HIS A 156 13.72 2.35 -10.01
C HIS A 156 12.34 1.80 -9.66
N ALA A 157 11.92 2.12 -8.44
CA ALA A 157 10.72 1.56 -7.85
C ALA A 157 9.87 2.60 -7.12
N TYR A 158 8.59 2.28 -7.01
CA TYR A 158 7.61 2.99 -6.21
C TYR A 158 7.05 2.07 -5.14
N LEU A 159 6.70 2.65 -4.00
CA LEU A 159 5.85 2.01 -3.01
C LEU A 159 4.59 2.84 -2.86
N ALA A 160 3.45 2.16 -2.87
CA ALA A 160 2.13 2.73 -2.63
C ALA A 160 1.27 1.66 -1.96
N HIS A 161 0.36 2.05 -1.08
CA HIS A 161 -0.43 1.05 -0.37
C HIS A 161 -1.31 0.22 -1.31
N ALA A 162 -2.15 0.87 -2.12
CA ALA A 162 -2.99 0.16 -3.09
C ALA A 162 -2.34 0.06 -4.46
N GLY A 163 -1.93 1.19 -5.05
CA GLY A 163 -1.32 1.20 -6.36
C GLY A 163 -1.18 2.58 -6.98
N ILE A 164 -0.54 2.61 -8.15
CA ILE A 164 -0.41 3.78 -9.04
C ILE A 164 -0.58 3.31 -10.49
N LEU A 165 -0.97 4.23 -11.38
CA LEU A 165 -1.08 3.95 -12.81
C LEU A 165 0.20 4.39 -13.56
N ALA A 166 0.56 3.65 -14.61
CA ALA A 166 1.65 4.00 -15.53
C ALA A 166 1.21 5.03 -16.58
N SER A 167 -0.10 5.15 -16.82
CA SER A 167 -0.71 6.04 -17.79
C SER A 167 -2.09 6.54 -17.31
N ASP A 168 -2.53 7.70 -17.80
CA ASP A 168 -3.92 8.16 -17.61
C ASP A 168 -4.87 7.30 -18.47
N PRO A 169 -5.86 6.60 -17.88
CA PRO A 169 -6.74 5.67 -18.58
C PRO A 169 -7.62 6.33 -19.66
N HIS A 170 -7.71 7.66 -19.69
CA HIS A 170 -8.45 8.42 -20.71
C HIS A 170 -7.71 8.57 -22.04
N TYR A 171 -6.41 8.24 -22.09
CA TYR A 171 -5.62 8.30 -23.33
C TYR A 171 -4.98 6.95 -23.63
N LYS A 172 -4.64 6.74 -24.91
CA LYS A 172 -3.77 5.61 -25.28
C LYS A 172 -2.40 5.75 -24.62
N PRO A 173 -1.70 4.65 -24.31
CA PRO A 173 -0.35 4.70 -23.73
C PRO A 173 0.67 5.49 -24.58
N SER A 174 0.57 5.42 -25.91
CA SER A 174 1.40 6.20 -26.86
C SER A 174 1.03 7.68 -27.01
N HIS A 175 -0.03 8.15 -26.35
CA HIS A 175 -0.47 9.53 -26.51
C HIS A 175 0.55 10.52 -25.90
N LYS A 176 0.88 11.62 -26.59
CA LYS A 176 1.90 12.62 -26.18
C LYS A 176 1.72 13.25 -24.79
N LYS A 177 0.55 13.11 -24.18
CA LYS A 177 0.28 13.56 -22.80
C LYS A 177 0.76 12.56 -21.74
N GLN A 178 0.97 11.30 -22.12
CA GLN A 178 1.44 10.27 -21.22
C GLN A 178 2.91 10.49 -20.86
N PRO A 179 3.29 10.27 -19.60
CA PRO A 179 4.67 10.46 -19.17
C PRO A 179 5.63 9.45 -19.81
N LEU A 180 5.16 8.23 -20.09
CA LEU A 180 5.95 7.16 -20.70
C LEU A 180 6.07 7.29 -22.23
N ALA A 181 5.20 8.05 -22.88
CA ALA A 181 5.23 8.27 -24.33
C ALA A 181 6.25 9.33 -24.78
N ARG A 182 7.11 9.84 -23.89
CA ARG A 182 8.03 10.92 -24.24
C ARG A 182 9.30 10.89 -23.41
N VAL A 183 10.42 11.25 -24.04
CA VAL A 183 11.67 11.51 -23.33
C VAL A 183 11.53 12.80 -22.51
N PRO A 184 11.83 12.80 -21.20
CA PRO A 184 11.77 14.01 -20.39
C PRO A 184 12.76 15.07 -20.84
N VAL A 185 12.40 16.35 -20.64
CA VAL A 185 13.30 17.47 -20.93
C VAL A 185 14.12 17.80 -19.68
N ILE A 186 15.44 17.80 -19.82
CA ILE A 186 16.35 18.22 -18.75
C ILE A 186 16.22 19.74 -18.54
N PRO A 187 15.96 20.22 -17.31
CA PRO A 187 15.85 21.65 -17.03
C PRO A 187 17.13 22.41 -17.42
N PRO A 188 17.03 23.64 -17.97
CA PRO A 188 18.19 24.41 -18.46
C PRO A 188 19.29 24.69 -17.42
N GLY A 189 18.97 24.64 -16.13
CA GLY A 189 19.92 24.83 -15.02
C GLY A 189 20.56 23.54 -14.49
N ALA A 190 20.12 22.37 -14.94
CA ALA A 190 20.76 21.11 -14.56
C ALA A 190 22.11 21.02 -15.27
N ARG A 191 23.16 20.62 -14.54
CA ARG A 191 24.48 20.28 -15.11
C ARG A 191 24.58 18.75 -15.20
N PRO A 192 23.95 18.09 -16.18
CA PRO A 192 23.99 16.64 -16.27
C PRO A 192 25.42 16.18 -16.56
N SER A 193 25.77 14.99 -16.06
CA SER A 193 27.00 14.32 -16.48
C SER A 193 26.95 13.97 -17.98
N SER A 194 28.06 13.48 -18.55
CA SER A 194 28.08 12.96 -19.92
C SER A 194 27.00 11.89 -20.14
N ASN A 195 26.78 11.04 -19.12
CA ASN A 195 25.64 10.12 -19.08
C ASN A 195 24.38 10.83 -18.58
N LYS A 196 23.41 11.05 -19.48
CA LYS A 196 22.13 11.69 -19.17
C LYS A 196 21.06 10.71 -18.67
N LEU A 197 21.28 9.40 -18.77
CA LEU A 197 20.28 8.40 -18.45
C LEU A 197 19.74 8.51 -17.01
N PRO A 198 20.58 8.67 -15.95
CA PRO A 198 20.06 8.73 -14.58
C PRO A 198 19.11 9.91 -14.33
N ILE A 199 19.42 11.10 -14.88
CA ILE A 199 18.57 12.28 -14.72
C ILE A 199 17.28 12.16 -15.55
N LEU A 200 17.35 11.63 -16.77
CA LEU A 200 16.18 11.42 -17.61
C LEU A 200 15.22 10.41 -16.96
N ARG A 201 15.74 9.29 -16.46
CA ARG A 201 14.94 8.27 -15.81
C ARG A 201 14.25 8.79 -14.55
N ARG A 202 14.98 9.52 -13.70
CA ARG A 202 14.40 10.19 -12.53
C ARG A 202 13.28 11.17 -12.91
N LEU A 203 13.46 11.96 -13.98
CA LEU A 203 12.44 12.90 -14.45
C LEU A 203 11.21 12.17 -15.00
N GLN A 204 11.38 11.04 -15.70
CA GLN A 204 10.29 10.20 -16.17
C GLN A 204 9.51 9.64 -14.99
N GLU A 205 10.21 9.10 -13.99
CA GLU A 205 9.59 8.48 -12.82
C GLU A 205 8.79 9.49 -12.00
N LEU A 206 9.35 10.69 -11.80
CA LEU A 206 8.62 11.81 -11.20
C LEU A 206 7.40 12.21 -12.05
N ALA A 207 7.49 12.12 -13.39
CA ALA A 207 6.35 12.42 -14.25
C ALA A 207 5.22 11.38 -14.12
N VAL A 208 5.52 10.10 -13.92
CA VAL A 208 4.50 9.08 -13.60
C VAL A 208 3.74 9.48 -12.32
N LEU A 209 4.45 9.92 -11.29
CA LEU A 209 3.82 10.33 -10.02
C LEU A 209 3.05 11.65 -10.11
N THR A 210 3.49 12.59 -10.96
CA THR A 210 3.02 13.99 -10.92
C THR A 210 2.20 14.44 -12.13
N LYS A 211 2.17 13.67 -13.23
CA LYS A 211 1.48 14.04 -14.47
C LYS A 211 0.28 13.17 -14.80
N ILE A 212 0.05 12.10 -14.04
CA ILE A 212 -1.14 11.26 -14.16
C ILE A 212 -2.14 11.73 -13.08
N PRO A 213 -3.32 12.26 -13.45
CA PRO A 213 -4.27 12.83 -12.49
C PRO A 213 -4.65 11.88 -11.36
N GLN A 214 -4.87 10.60 -11.67
CA GLN A 214 -5.24 9.58 -10.70
C GLN A 214 -4.14 9.35 -9.67
N ASN A 215 -2.86 9.47 -10.07
CA ASN A 215 -1.74 9.35 -9.14
C ASN A 215 -1.60 10.57 -8.22
N LEU A 216 -2.28 11.69 -8.48
CA LEU A 216 -2.33 12.85 -7.59
C LEU A 216 -3.43 12.75 -6.55
N ASP A 217 -4.42 11.88 -6.76
CA ASP A 217 -5.54 11.67 -5.85
C ASP A 217 -5.13 10.72 -4.70
N PRO A 218 -5.16 11.18 -3.43
CA PRO A 218 -4.93 10.33 -2.26
C PRO A 218 -5.84 9.11 -2.20
N TRP A 219 -7.11 9.26 -2.57
CA TRP A 219 -8.08 8.17 -2.52
C TRP A 219 -7.65 7.02 -3.43
N VAL A 220 -7.16 7.33 -4.64
CA VAL A 220 -6.68 6.33 -5.59
C VAL A 220 -5.49 5.57 -5.02
N THR A 221 -4.48 6.29 -4.52
CA THR A 221 -3.26 5.70 -3.96
C THR A 221 -3.57 4.73 -2.80
N LEU A 222 -4.62 5.02 -2.04
CA LEU A 222 -5.05 4.27 -0.88
C LEU A 222 -6.05 3.13 -1.21
N ASN A 223 -6.76 3.17 -2.35
CA ASN A 223 -7.92 2.29 -2.55
C ASN A 223 -8.03 1.63 -3.94
N ILE A 224 -7.19 1.97 -4.91
CA ILE A 224 -7.34 1.45 -6.28
C ILE A 224 -7.17 -0.07 -6.34
N ARG A 225 -8.11 -0.75 -7.01
CA ARG A 225 -8.02 -2.17 -7.37
C ARG A 225 -8.07 -2.42 -8.87
N GLY A 226 -8.70 -1.52 -9.62
CA GLY A 226 -8.84 -1.63 -11.06
C GLY A 226 -9.31 -0.35 -11.74
N VAL A 227 -9.50 -0.46 -13.06
CA VAL A 227 -10.06 0.58 -13.91
C VAL A 227 -11.25 -0.01 -14.68
N LEU A 228 -12.38 0.67 -14.61
CA LEU A 228 -13.63 0.28 -15.24
C LEU A 228 -13.61 0.54 -16.76
N LYS A 229 -14.59 -0.04 -17.48
CA LYS A 229 -14.74 0.16 -18.93
C LYS A 229 -14.93 1.63 -19.32
N ASN A 230 -15.55 2.43 -18.45
CA ASN A 230 -15.72 3.87 -18.62
C ASN A 230 -14.49 4.70 -18.26
N ARG A 231 -13.34 4.06 -17.99
CA ARG A 231 -12.04 4.68 -17.64
C ARG A 231 -11.94 5.23 -16.21
N GLU A 232 -12.97 5.06 -15.40
CA GLU A 232 -12.92 5.43 -13.99
C GLU A 232 -12.17 4.39 -13.16
N VAL A 233 -11.43 4.86 -12.17
CA VAL A 233 -10.77 4.01 -11.17
C VAL A 233 -11.78 3.43 -10.20
N THR A 234 -11.51 2.24 -9.68
CA THR A 234 -12.41 1.56 -8.74
C THR A 234 -11.66 0.84 -7.64
N ARG A 235 -12.28 0.78 -6.46
CA ARG A 235 -11.91 -0.09 -5.34
C ARG A 235 -12.63 -1.44 -5.36
N GLY A 236 -13.53 -1.65 -6.33
CA GLY A 236 -14.34 -2.85 -6.47
C GLY A 236 -13.57 -4.02 -7.08
N LYS A 237 -14.28 -5.13 -7.29
CA LYS A 237 -13.76 -6.30 -8.02
C LYS A 237 -13.95 -6.18 -9.54
N ASP A 238 -14.81 -5.26 -9.98
CA ASP A 238 -15.10 -5.01 -11.38
C ASP A 238 -13.95 -4.27 -12.09
N GLY A 239 -13.93 -4.35 -13.42
CA GLY A 239 -12.93 -3.68 -14.26
C GLY A 239 -11.64 -4.48 -14.41
N THR A 240 -10.67 -3.89 -15.10
CA THR A 240 -9.35 -4.49 -15.29
C THR A 240 -8.46 -4.14 -14.11
N PRO A 241 -7.78 -5.11 -13.47
CA PRO A 241 -6.82 -4.85 -12.42
C PRO A 241 -5.80 -3.78 -12.82
N TRP A 242 -5.56 -2.81 -11.94
CA TRP A 242 -4.62 -1.72 -12.24
C TRP A 242 -3.21 -2.27 -12.46
N SER A 243 -2.83 -3.33 -11.73
CA SER A 243 -1.52 -3.97 -11.84
C SER A 243 -1.31 -4.59 -13.22
N GLU A 244 -2.34 -5.19 -13.82
CA GLU A 244 -2.26 -5.68 -15.21
C GLU A 244 -2.07 -4.55 -16.21
N LEU A 245 -2.82 -3.45 -16.06
CA LEU A 245 -2.67 -2.26 -16.92
C LEU A 245 -1.28 -1.64 -16.76
N TYR A 246 -0.78 -1.56 -15.54
CA TYR A 246 0.55 -1.05 -15.23
C TYR A 246 1.64 -1.86 -15.93
N ASN A 247 1.61 -3.19 -15.80
CA ASN A 247 2.60 -4.07 -16.45
C ASN A 247 2.52 -3.94 -17.96
N LYS A 248 1.30 -3.98 -18.53
CA LYS A 248 1.09 -3.82 -19.97
C LYS A 248 1.69 -2.51 -20.51
N ASP A 249 1.49 -1.40 -19.79
CA ASP A 249 1.99 -0.09 -20.20
C ASP A 249 3.52 0.00 -20.09
N VAL A 250 4.08 -0.59 -19.03
CA VAL A 250 5.52 -0.57 -18.75
C VAL A 250 6.29 -1.54 -19.67
N ASP A 251 5.70 -2.66 -20.08
CA ASP A 251 6.29 -3.62 -21.01
C ASP A 251 6.56 -3.02 -22.41
N MET A 252 5.93 -1.89 -22.73
CA MET A 252 6.18 -1.16 -23.99
C MET A 252 7.44 -0.28 -23.93
N CYS A 253 8.12 -0.15 -22.78
CA CYS A 253 9.30 0.69 -22.62
C CYS A 253 10.57 0.04 -23.18
N GLU A 254 11.19 0.64 -24.21
CA GLU A 254 12.43 0.13 -24.84
C GLU A 254 13.64 1.10 -24.75
N GLY A 255 13.53 2.12 -23.91
CA GLY A 255 14.59 3.10 -23.64
C GLY A 255 14.48 4.41 -24.42
N PHE A 256 15.23 5.42 -23.99
CA PHE A 256 15.11 6.79 -24.51
C PHE A 256 15.67 7.02 -25.92
N GLU A 257 16.42 6.06 -26.47
CA GLU A 257 16.96 6.15 -27.83
C GLU A 257 15.93 5.78 -28.90
N GLN A 258 14.86 5.09 -28.50
CA GLN A 258 13.78 4.71 -29.39
C GLN A 258 12.81 5.88 -29.63
N SER A 259 12.10 5.83 -30.74
CA SER A 259 10.96 6.69 -31.02
C SER A 259 9.67 5.87 -30.97
N ILE A 260 8.52 6.52 -30.74
CA ILE A 260 7.24 5.81 -30.75
C ILE A 260 7.02 5.23 -32.15
N HIS A 261 6.89 3.91 -32.21
CA HIS A 261 6.53 3.20 -33.43
C HIS A 261 5.70 1.96 -33.08
N THR A 262 5.03 1.42 -34.08
CA THR A 262 4.23 0.19 -33.96
C THR A 262 5.01 -0.96 -34.58
N THR A 263 5.20 -2.03 -33.82
CA THR A 263 5.63 -3.32 -34.36
C THR A 263 4.40 -4.10 -34.86
N LYS A 264 4.61 -5.29 -35.44
CA LYS A 264 3.49 -6.16 -35.85
C LYS A 264 2.53 -6.50 -34.71
N ASN A 265 2.99 -6.46 -33.45
CA ASN A 265 2.24 -6.98 -32.29
C ASN A 265 2.11 -5.99 -31.10
N SER A 266 2.82 -4.85 -31.06
CA SER A 266 2.78 -3.90 -29.93
C SER A 266 3.20 -2.46 -30.30
N GLU A 267 2.79 -1.49 -29.49
CA GLU A 267 3.36 -0.13 -29.49
C GLU A 267 4.68 -0.13 -28.70
N VAL A 268 5.66 0.65 -29.13
CA VAL A 268 6.93 0.88 -28.40
C VAL A 268 6.96 2.31 -27.86
N LEU A 269 7.39 2.47 -26.61
CA LEU A 269 7.44 3.74 -25.89
C LEU A 269 8.89 4.13 -25.53
N PRO A 270 9.27 5.42 -25.67
CA PRO A 270 10.61 5.92 -25.37
C PRO A 270 10.78 6.15 -23.86
N CYS A 271 10.76 5.07 -23.08
CA CYS A 271 10.80 5.08 -21.63
C CYS A 271 11.63 3.95 -21.07
N HIS A 272 11.96 4.03 -19.79
CA HIS A 272 12.50 2.90 -19.02
C HIS A 272 11.48 2.39 -18.01
N PRO A 273 11.45 1.08 -17.73
CA PRO A 273 10.48 0.51 -16.80
C PRO A 273 10.78 0.89 -15.35
N ALA A 274 9.77 0.79 -14.48
CA ALA A 274 9.91 0.99 -13.04
C ALA A 274 8.92 0.08 -12.29
N THR A 275 9.34 -0.51 -11.17
CA THR A 275 8.54 -1.51 -10.45
C THR A 275 7.66 -0.86 -9.38
N VAL A 276 6.42 -1.31 -9.20
CA VAL A 276 5.55 -0.89 -8.09
C VAL A 276 5.46 -2.00 -7.06
N ILE A 277 5.74 -1.70 -5.80
CA ILE A 277 5.54 -2.61 -4.65
C ILE A 277 4.34 -2.11 -3.85
N TYR A 278 3.39 -2.98 -3.54
CA TYR A 278 2.10 -2.59 -2.95
C TYR A 278 1.49 -3.67 -2.03
N GLY A 279 0.41 -3.29 -1.34
CA GLY A 279 -0.42 -4.16 -0.51
C GLY A 279 -1.91 -4.07 -0.88
N HIS A 280 -2.79 -3.87 0.11
CA HIS A 280 -4.25 -3.58 0.00
C HIS A 280 -5.16 -4.69 -0.56
N ALA A 281 -4.69 -5.43 -1.55
CA ALA A 281 -5.49 -6.35 -2.34
C ALA A 281 -5.44 -7.79 -1.81
N ALA A 282 -5.46 -8.01 -0.49
CA ALA A 282 -5.43 -9.32 0.19
C ALA A 282 -6.28 -10.42 -0.47
N SER A 283 -7.44 -10.08 -1.04
CA SER A 283 -8.29 -11.04 -1.76
C SER A 283 -7.67 -11.67 -3.01
N ARG A 284 -6.56 -11.11 -3.51
CA ARG A 284 -5.76 -11.67 -4.61
C ARG A 284 -4.57 -12.48 -4.10
N GLY A 285 -4.32 -12.49 -2.79
CA GLY A 285 -3.14 -13.09 -2.19
C GLY A 285 -1.84 -12.42 -2.65
N LEU A 286 -0.75 -13.18 -2.61
CA LEU A 286 0.54 -12.77 -3.15
C LEU A 286 0.42 -12.54 -4.67
N ASP A 287 0.57 -11.30 -5.14
CA ASP A 287 0.35 -10.90 -6.53
C ASP A 287 1.66 -10.44 -7.18
N VAL A 288 2.43 -11.39 -7.71
CA VAL A 288 3.75 -11.13 -8.30
C VAL A 288 3.66 -11.05 -9.83
N LYS A 289 3.98 -9.89 -10.39
CA LYS A 289 4.15 -9.66 -11.84
C LYS A 289 5.51 -9.01 -12.12
N ARG A 290 5.89 -8.89 -13.41
CA ARG A 290 7.22 -8.41 -13.82
C ARG A 290 7.58 -7.01 -13.30
N TRP A 291 6.61 -6.10 -13.29
CA TRP A 291 6.75 -4.69 -12.91
C TRP A 291 5.83 -4.25 -11.77
N SER A 292 5.07 -5.18 -11.17
CA SER A 292 4.25 -4.90 -9.99
C SER A 292 4.26 -6.09 -9.04
N ILE A 293 4.56 -5.84 -7.77
CA ILE A 293 4.67 -6.87 -6.73
C ILE A 293 3.76 -6.51 -5.55
N GLY A 294 2.64 -7.21 -5.44
CA GLY A 294 1.70 -7.11 -4.33
C GLY A 294 2.06 -8.11 -3.23
N ILE A 295 2.47 -7.63 -2.05
CA ILE A 295 2.93 -8.48 -0.94
C ILE A 295 1.87 -8.67 0.16
N ASP A 296 0.68 -8.08 0.00
CA ASP A 296 -0.46 -8.33 0.90
C ASP A 296 -1.06 -9.71 0.63
N SER A 297 -0.47 -10.72 1.26
CA SER A 297 -0.92 -12.11 1.21
C SER A 297 -2.03 -12.42 2.22
N GLY A 298 -2.66 -11.41 2.84
CA GLY A 298 -3.85 -11.58 3.66
C GLY A 298 -3.64 -12.21 5.04
N CYS A 299 -2.58 -11.83 5.76
CA CYS A 299 -2.26 -12.37 7.09
C CYS A 299 -3.45 -12.37 8.08
N VAL A 300 -4.21 -11.26 8.15
CA VAL A 300 -5.38 -11.11 9.04
C VAL A 300 -6.53 -12.09 8.75
N TYR A 301 -6.46 -12.82 7.63
CA TYR A 301 -7.44 -13.83 7.23
C TYR A 301 -6.90 -15.26 7.42
N GLY A 302 -5.85 -15.45 8.23
CA GLY A 302 -5.24 -16.77 8.49
C GLY A 302 -4.33 -17.26 7.37
N ASN A 303 -3.94 -16.38 6.43
CA ASN A 303 -3.04 -16.74 5.34
C ASN A 303 -1.58 -16.54 5.75
N ARG A 304 -0.90 -15.57 5.13
CA ARG A 304 0.55 -15.36 5.32
C ARG A 304 0.88 -13.88 5.50
N LEU A 305 1.93 -13.60 6.27
CA LEU A 305 2.63 -12.32 6.27
C LEU A 305 3.87 -12.45 5.39
N THR A 306 4.01 -11.56 4.40
CA THR A 306 5.03 -11.68 3.34
C THR A 306 5.89 -10.43 3.23
N ALA A 307 7.19 -10.63 3.01
CA ALA A 307 8.15 -9.61 2.67
C ALA A 307 8.78 -9.88 1.30
N LEU A 308 9.11 -8.80 0.60
CA LEU A 308 10.02 -8.80 -0.54
C LEU A 308 11.38 -8.28 -0.07
N VAL A 309 12.41 -9.10 -0.21
CA VAL A 309 13.79 -8.76 0.13
C VAL A 309 14.53 -8.34 -1.13
N LEU A 310 15.15 -7.15 -1.10
CA LEU A 310 15.93 -6.60 -2.20
C LEU A 310 17.39 -6.42 -1.75
N GLY A 311 18.32 -7.16 -2.38
CA GLY A 311 19.74 -7.15 -2.02
C GLY A 311 20.08 -7.97 -0.76
N GLY A 312 21.32 -7.85 -0.26
CA GLY A 312 21.81 -8.48 0.98
C GLY A 312 22.85 -9.58 0.78
N LYS A 313 23.30 -10.21 1.88
CA LYS A 313 24.37 -11.24 1.87
C LYS A 313 24.06 -12.48 1.03
N ASN A 314 22.78 -12.72 0.71
CA ASN A 314 22.31 -13.86 -0.06
C ASN A 314 21.88 -13.51 -1.50
N SER A 315 21.96 -12.23 -1.91
CA SER A 315 21.65 -11.85 -3.29
C SER A 315 22.85 -12.12 -4.19
N HIS A 316 22.98 -13.36 -4.67
CA HIS A 316 23.75 -13.59 -5.89
C HIS A 316 23.01 -12.88 -7.03
N ILE A 317 23.57 -11.75 -7.50
CA ILE A 317 23.16 -11.13 -8.77
C ILE A 317 23.75 -12.00 -9.87
N ASP A 318 23.16 -13.17 -10.08
CA ASP A 318 23.44 -13.97 -11.26
C ASP A 318 22.68 -13.32 -12.42
N PHE A 319 23.42 -12.86 -13.42
CA PHE A 319 22.84 -12.54 -14.72
C PHE A 319 22.48 -13.88 -15.36
N ILE A 320 21.20 -14.16 -15.62
CA ILE A 320 20.78 -15.32 -16.42
C ILE A 320 20.18 -14.80 -17.71
N ASP A 321 20.59 -15.41 -18.82
CA ASP A 321 19.99 -15.25 -20.16
C ASP A 321 18.51 -15.64 -20.13
N ASP A 322 17.69 -15.00 -20.95
CA ASP A 322 16.21 -14.99 -20.93
C ASP A 322 15.46 -16.35 -20.95
N ASP A 323 16.15 -17.49 -21.02
CA ASP A 323 15.55 -18.80 -21.32
C ASP A 323 15.20 -19.69 -20.10
N ASP A 324 15.61 -19.38 -18.87
CA ASP A 324 15.45 -20.31 -17.72
C ASP A 324 14.33 -19.99 -16.72
N VAL A 325 13.42 -19.05 -17.03
CA VAL A 325 12.26 -18.76 -16.16
C VAL A 325 11.14 -19.77 -16.42
N LYS A 326 11.16 -20.91 -15.72
CA LYS A 326 9.95 -21.74 -15.58
C LYS A 326 8.89 -20.96 -14.80
N ARG A 327 7.77 -20.69 -15.48
CA ARG A 327 6.54 -20.18 -14.86
C ARG A 327 5.87 -21.35 -14.14
N ASP A 328 6.00 -21.41 -12.83
CA ASP A 328 5.10 -22.24 -12.02
C ASP A 328 3.79 -21.47 -11.88
N THR A 329 2.95 -21.59 -12.91
CA THR A 329 1.51 -21.41 -12.81
C THR A 329 0.93 -22.77 -13.11
N ASP A 330 0.40 -23.45 -12.10
CA ASP A 330 -0.83 -24.26 -12.18
C ASP A 330 -1.21 -24.69 -10.76
N ASP A 331 -2.51 -24.57 -10.47
CA ASP A 331 -3.18 -24.95 -9.24
C ASP A 331 -3.19 -26.49 -9.02
N ASP A 332 -3.48 -26.85 -7.76
CA ASP A 332 -3.98 -28.13 -7.21
C ASP A 332 -3.00 -29.12 -6.52
N ASP A 333 -3.40 -29.36 -5.25
CA ASP A 333 -3.29 -30.53 -4.38
C ASP A 333 -2.00 -30.88 -3.59
N ASP A 334 -2.24 -31.09 -2.30
CA ASP A 334 -1.44 -31.70 -1.24
C ASP A 334 -0.29 -32.61 -1.71
N ASP A 335 0.95 -32.27 -1.31
CA ASP A 335 1.83 -33.27 -0.70
C ASP A 335 2.96 -32.62 0.11
N ASP A 336 3.21 -33.22 1.26
CA ASP A 336 4.12 -32.85 2.32
C ASP A 336 5.59 -32.99 1.87
N ARG A 337 6.07 -32.04 1.07
CA ARG A 337 7.48 -31.92 0.69
C ARG A 337 8.03 -30.61 1.20
N HIS A 338 9.08 -30.68 2.01
CA HIS A 338 9.87 -29.54 2.49
C HIS A 338 10.12 -28.49 1.39
N VAL A 339 9.23 -27.50 1.28
CA VAL A 339 9.43 -26.31 0.45
C VAL A 339 10.41 -25.42 1.18
N THR A 340 11.66 -25.40 0.72
CA THR A 340 12.64 -24.41 1.15
C THR A 340 12.06 -23.01 0.89
N SER A 341 11.85 -22.25 1.97
CA SER A 341 10.94 -21.11 2.04
C SER A 341 11.45 -19.79 1.41
N ARG A 342 11.89 -19.82 0.15
CA ARG A 342 12.40 -18.66 -0.59
C ARG A 342 12.07 -18.80 -2.08
N SER A 343 11.24 -17.91 -2.63
CA SER A 343 11.05 -17.83 -4.09
C SER A 343 11.71 -16.56 -4.64
N VAL A 344 12.64 -16.75 -5.58
CA VAL A 344 13.35 -15.66 -6.24
C VAL A 344 12.48 -15.11 -7.37
N VAL A 345 12.34 -13.80 -7.45
CA VAL A 345 11.49 -13.10 -8.43
C VAL A 345 12.30 -12.04 -9.19
N PRO A 346 12.01 -11.78 -10.48
CA PRO A 346 12.66 -10.70 -11.20
C PRO A 346 12.27 -9.34 -10.62
N PHE A 347 13.24 -8.42 -10.52
CA PHE A 347 13.01 -7.08 -9.96
C PHE A 347 13.82 -6.00 -10.69
N GLY A 348 13.19 -4.87 -11.00
CA GLY A 348 13.86 -3.79 -11.75
C GLY A 348 14.33 -4.27 -13.12
N ASP A 349 15.34 -3.63 -13.71
CA ASP A 349 15.77 -3.94 -15.09
C ASP A 349 16.37 -5.35 -15.21
N ARG A 350 17.30 -5.70 -14.30
CA ARG A 350 18.06 -6.95 -14.31
C ARG A 350 18.31 -7.51 -12.90
N GLY A 351 17.61 -6.99 -11.91
CA GLY A 351 17.75 -7.40 -10.52
C GLY A 351 16.86 -8.59 -10.17
N ARG A 352 17.02 -9.07 -8.94
CA ARG A 352 16.18 -10.11 -8.34
C ARG A 352 15.77 -9.67 -6.95
N GLY A 353 14.59 -10.10 -6.54
CA GLY A 353 14.13 -10.05 -5.16
C GLY A 353 13.84 -11.45 -4.65
N GLU A 354 13.71 -11.59 -3.35
CA GLU A 354 13.32 -12.83 -2.69
C GLU A 354 12.02 -12.62 -1.93
N ILE A 355 11.04 -13.51 -2.14
CA ILE A 355 9.80 -13.52 -1.37
C ILE A 355 9.98 -14.46 -0.18
N VAL A 356 9.72 -13.91 1.01
CA VAL A 356 9.77 -14.64 2.28
C VAL A 356 8.47 -14.44 3.01
N SER A 357 7.87 -15.53 3.47
CA SER A 357 6.60 -15.48 4.20
C SER A 357 6.60 -16.37 5.43
N VAL A 358 5.78 -16.00 6.40
CA VAL A 358 5.39 -16.81 7.57
C VAL A 358 3.87 -16.99 7.58
N SER A 359 3.41 -18.10 8.14
CA SER A 359 1.97 -18.34 8.32
C SER A 359 1.41 -17.43 9.41
N CYS A 360 0.14 -17.05 9.27
CA CYS A 360 -0.61 -16.33 10.28
C CYS A 360 -1.69 -17.23 10.85
N GLU A 361 -1.97 -17.10 12.15
CA GLU A 361 -2.99 -17.87 12.87
C GLU A 361 -4.29 -17.10 13.04
#